data_AF-A0A836REY0-F1
#
_entry.id   AF-A0A836REY0-F1
#
_cell.length_a   1.000
_cell.length_b   1.000
_cell.length_c   1.000
_cell.angle_alpha   90.00
_cell.angle_beta   90.00
_cell.angle_gamma   90.00
#
_symmetry.space_group_name_H-M   'P 1'
#
loop_
_entity.id
_entity.type
_entity.pdbx_description
1 polymer ?
#
loop_
_entity_poly.entity_id
_entity_poly.type
_entity_poly.pdbx_seq_one_letter_code
_entity_poly.pdbx_strand_id
1 'polypeptide(L)'
;MDFEERLERAIARGQRTRDRRGQEEAERAMTEAEMRNLHSRCRLELSEHIENCLRSLVERFPGFDFKTVLHEGGWGAQVSRDDIIASSAQRRPQSFYSRLEMVIRPFTNTHIVELAAKATIRNKELFNRSYYQKLSEIDLPSFIEVIDQWVLEFAERFSAEGP
;
A
#
# COMPACT_ATOMS: atom_id res chain seq x y z
N MET A 1 13.57 11.68 -8.05
CA MET A 1 12.50 12.64 -8.34
C MET A 1 12.74 13.88 -7.53
N ASP A 2 12.77 15.01 -8.20
CA ASP A 2 12.99 16.33 -7.63
C ASP A 2 11.72 16.83 -6.91
N PHE A 3 11.87 17.74 -5.95
CA PHE A 3 10.75 18.34 -5.22
C PHE A 3 9.82 19.11 -6.18
N GLU A 4 10.38 19.77 -7.18
CA GLU A 4 9.66 20.59 -8.15
C GLU A 4 8.74 19.71 -9.03
N GLU A 5 9.22 18.55 -9.48
CA GLU A 5 8.40 17.56 -10.21
C GLU A 5 7.24 17.03 -9.37
N ARG A 6 7.44 16.84 -8.06
CA ARG A 6 6.38 16.40 -7.13
C ARG A 6 5.34 17.49 -6.92
N LEU A 7 5.77 18.75 -6.83
CA LEU A 7 4.89 19.90 -6.64
C LEU A 7 4.02 20.14 -7.89
N GLU A 8 4.62 20.13 -9.09
CA GLU A 8 3.88 20.28 -10.34
C GLU A 8 2.84 19.17 -10.53
N ARG A 9 3.19 17.92 -10.20
CA ARG A 9 2.23 16.81 -10.20
C ARG A 9 1.10 17.04 -9.20
N ALA A 10 1.41 17.47 -7.98
CA ALA A 10 0.39 17.77 -6.97
C ALA A 10 -0.59 18.87 -7.40
N ILE A 11 -0.09 19.93 -8.06
CA ILE A 11 -0.90 21.04 -8.58
C ILE A 11 -1.78 20.56 -9.75
N ALA A 12 -1.19 19.84 -10.72
CA ALA A 12 -1.93 19.28 -11.85
C ALA A 12 -3.04 18.31 -11.39
N ARG A 13 -2.80 17.53 -10.32
CA ARG A 13 -3.81 16.68 -9.68
C ARG A 13 -4.97 17.49 -9.10
N GLY A 14 -4.67 18.56 -8.36
CA GLY A 14 -5.67 19.46 -7.80
C GLY A 14 -6.54 20.13 -8.86
N GLN A 15 -5.94 20.52 -9.98
CA GLN A 15 -6.64 21.11 -11.12
C GLN A 15 -7.53 20.10 -11.85
N ARG A 16 -7.03 18.89 -12.16
CA ARG A 16 -7.84 17.81 -12.77
C ARG A 16 -9.04 17.42 -11.90
N THR A 17 -8.86 17.38 -10.58
CA THR A 17 -9.94 17.07 -9.63
C THR A 17 -11.02 18.18 -9.62
N ARG A 18 -10.60 19.45 -9.77
CA ARG A 18 -11.49 20.61 -9.83
C ARG A 18 -12.24 20.68 -11.17
N ASP A 19 -11.54 20.48 -12.29
CA ASP A 19 -12.11 20.60 -13.63
C ASP A 19 -13.11 19.47 -13.93
N ARG A 20 -12.86 18.26 -13.42
CA ARG A 20 -13.73 17.09 -13.64
C ARG A 20 -15.04 17.15 -12.84
N ARG A 21 -15.07 17.81 -11.68
CA ARG A 21 -16.33 18.16 -10.96
C ARG A 21 -17.27 19.04 -11.81
N GLY A 22 -16.73 19.77 -12.81
CA GLY A 22 -17.52 20.56 -13.75
C GLY A 22 -17.95 19.82 -15.02
N GLN A 23 -17.42 18.61 -15.28
CA GLN A 23 -17.63 17.85 -16.52
C GLN A 23 -18.34 16.48 -16.32
N GLU A 24 -18.74 16.16 -15.08
CA GLU A 24 -19.33 14.87 -14.67
C GLU A 24 -20.69 14.53 -15.32
N GLU A 25 -21.27 15.39 -16.16
CA GLU A 25 -22.52 15.10 -16.88
C GLU A 25 -22.34 14.68 -18.35
N ALA A 26 -21.13 14.74 -18.94
CA ALA A 26 -21.01 14.67 -20.41
C ALA A 26 -20.21 13.50 -21.01
N GLU A 27 -19.26 12.85 -20.32
CA GLU A 27 -18.35 11.91 -21.01
C GLU A 27 -18.19 10.53 -20.37
N ARG A 28 -18.79 9.57 -21.08
CA ARG A 28 -18.42 8.16 -21.24
C ARG A 28 -18.78 7.23 -20.07
N ALA A 29 -19.92 6.58 -20.23
CA ALA A 29 -20.11 5.24 -19.67
C ALA A 29 -19.07 4.29 -20.30
N MET A 30 -17.90 4.14 -19.65
CA MET A 30 -17.07 2.96 -19.91
C MET A 30 -17.92 1.72 -19.67
N THR A 31 -17.83 0.75 -20.54
CA THR A 31 -18.52 -0.52 -20.35
C THR A 31 -17.94 -1.24 -19.13
N GLU A 32 -18.76 -2.05 -18.47
CA GLU A 32 -18.35 -2.86 -17.32
C GLU A 32 -17.11 -3.73 -17.62
N ALA A 33 -16.99 -4.23 -18.86
CA ALA A 33 -15.85 -5.00 -19.32
C ALA A 33 -14.56 -4.15 -19.39
N GLU A 34 -14.65 -2.91 -19.86
CA GLU A 34 -13.51 -1.99 -19.91
C GLU A 34 -13.04 -1.59 -18.50
N MET A 35 -13.98 -1.36 -17.57
CA MET A 35 -13.65 -1.07 -16.18
C MET A 35 -12.95 -2.25 -15.49
N ARG A 36 -13.41 -3.48 -15.73
CA ARG A 36 -12.74 -4.70 -15.24
C ARG A 36 -11.33 -4.86 -15.80
N ASN A 37 -11.15 -4.58 -17.08
CA ASN A 37 -9.84 -4.62 -17.72
C ASN A 37 -8.90 -3.54 -17.16
N LEU A 38 -9.40 -2.31 -16.98
CA LEU A 38 -8.63 -1.23 -16.37
C LEU A 38 -8.21 -1.57 -14.93
N HIS A 39 -9.14 -2.05 -14.11
CA HIS A 39 -8.83 -2.49 -12.75
C HIS A 39 -7.79 -3.61 -12.74
N SER A 40 -7.90 -4.58 -13.65
CA SER A 40 -6.95 -5.70 -13.73
C SER A 40 -5.53 -5.22 -14.05
N ARG A 41 -5.39 -4.21 -14.92
CA ARG A 41 -4.10 -3.56 -15.22
C ARG A 41 -3.55 -2.82 -14.01
N CYS A 42 -4.35 -1.95 -13.39
CA CYS A 42 -3.93 -1.21 -12.20
C CYS A 42 -3.50 -2.15 -11.07
N ARG A 43 -4.28 -3.21 -10.83
CA ARG A 43 -3.96 -4.23 -9.83
C ARG A 43 -2.60 -4.86 -10.08
N LEU A 44 -2.32 -5.30 -11.32
CA LEU A 44 -1.04 -5.94 -11.65
C LEU A 44 0.13 -5.01 -11.34
N GLU A 45 0.09 -3.78 -11.87
CA GLU A 45 1.15 -2.79 -11.71
C GLU A 45 1.38 -2.42 -10.23
N LEU A 46 0.30 -2.16 -9.49
CA LEU A 46 0.40 -1.80 -8.08
C LEU A 46 0.83 -2.97 -7.21
N SER A 47 0.39 -4.19 -7.49
CA SER A 47 0.82 -5.39 -6.75
C SER A 47 2.32 -5.66 -6.95
N GLU A 48 2.83 -5.50 -8.17
CA GLU A 48 4.26 -5.63 -8.48
C GLU A 48 5.08 -4.56 -7.75
N HIS A 49 4.60 -3.31 -7.72
CA HIS A 49 5.25 -2.23 -6.98
C HIS A 49 5.30 -2.51 -5.47
N ILE A 50 4.20 -2.99 -4.88
CA ILE A 50 4.16 -3.41 -3.47
C ILE A 50 5.21 -4.49 -3.20
N GLU A 51 5.29 -5.53 -4.06
CA GLU A 51 6.29 -6.58 -3.91
C GLU A 51 7.71 -6.02 -3.92
N ASN A 52 8.03 -5.15 -4.88
CA ASN A 52 9.36 -4.57 -5.03
C ASN A 52 9.76 -3.75 -3.79
N CYS A 53 8.85 -2.92 -3.28
CA CYS A 53 9.11 -2.13 -2.07
C CYS A 53 9.30 -3.01 -0.83
N LEU A 54 8.48 -4.05 -0.65
CA LEU A 54 8.60 -4.95 0.49
C LEU A 54 9.82 -5.87 0.42
N ARG A 55 10.21 -6.34 -0.78
CA ARG A 55 11.49 -7.05 -0.98
C ARG A 55 12.67 -6.15 -0.63
N SER A 56 12.61 -4.89 -1.07
CA SER A 56 13.63 -3.92 -0.72
C SER A 56 13.73 -3.74 0.80
N LEU A 57 12.61 -3.68 1.52
CA LEU A 57 12.61 -3.60 2.98
C LEU A 57 13.32 -4.81 3.62
N VAL A 58 13.01 -6.04 3.20
CA VAL A 58 13.64 -7.26 3.75
C VAL A 58 15.15 -7.27 3.55
N GLU A 59 15.67 -6.75 2.44
CA GLU A 59 17.12 -6.66 2.20
C GLU A 59 17.83 -5.73 3.20
N ARG A 60 17.14 -4.75 3.78
CA ARG A 60 17.72 -3.80 4.76
C ARG A 60 17.47 -4.22 6.21
N PHE A 61 16.42 -4.99 6.48
CA PHE A 61 16.06 -5.44 7.82
C PHE A 61 16.12 -6.98 7.90
N PRO A 62 17.25 -7.55 8.38
CA PRO A 62 17.37 -8.99 8.57
C PRO A 62 16.28 -9.55 9.50
N GLY A 63 15.85 -10.78 9.22
CA GLY A 63 14.87 -11.51 10.02
C GLY A 63 13.41 -11.31 9.58
N PHE A 64 13.14 -10.43 8.61
CA PHE A 64 11.82 -10.39 7.97
C PHE A 64 11.69 -11.49 6.91
N ASP A 65 10.58 -12.21 6.95
CA ASP A 65 10.13 -13.11 5.91
C ASP A 65 9.20 -12.40 4.94
N PHE A 66 9.51 -12.46 3.65
CA PHE A 66 8.65 -11.96 2.59
C PHE A 66 7.67 -13.04 2.10
N LYS A 67 6.41 -12.67 1.89
CA LYS A 67 5.37 -13.52 1.29
C LYS A 67 4.52 -12.72 0.31
N THR A 68 4.34 -13.26 -0.90
CA THR A 68 3.33 -12.76 -1.83
C THR A 68 1.93 -13.11 -1.32
N VAL A 69 1.00 -12.16 -1.41
CA VAL A 69 -0.38 -12.29 -0.93
C VAL A 69 -1.31 -12.44 -2.12
N LEU A 70 -1.95 -13.60 -2.23
CA LEU A 70 -2.91 -13.96 -3.28
C LEU A 70 -4.12 -14.66 -2.63
N HIS A 71 -5.10 -13.90 -2.16
CA HIS A 71 -6.34 -14.47 -1.59
C HIS A 71 -7.56 -13.62 -1.97
N GLU A 72 -8.74 -14.04 -1.52
CA GLU A 72 -10.02 -13.38 -1.81
C GLU A 72 -10.07 -11.90 -1.39
N GLY A 73 -9.20 -11.50 -0.46
CA GLY A 73 -9.13 -10.15 0.07
C GLY A 73 -8.26 -9.21 -0.75
N GLY A 74 -7.49 -9.70 -1.73
CA GLY A 74 -6.68 -8.88 -2.61
C GLY A 74 -5.36 -9.51 -3.05
N TRP A 75 -4.58 -8.71 -3.79
CA TRP A 75 -3.28 -9.06 -4.34
C TRP A 75 -2.21 -8.06 -3.88
N GLY A 76 -1.06 -8.55 -3.45
CA GLY A 76 0.06 -7.72 -3.00
C GLY A 76 1.08 -8.55 -2.27
N ALA A 77 1.61 -8.03 -1.16
CA ALA A 77 2.60 -8.75 -0.36
C ALA A 77 2.54 -8.41 1.13
N GLN A 78 3.22 -9.26 1.88
CA GLN A 78 3.38 -9.17 3.32
C GLN A 78 4.84 -9.43 3.68
N VAL A 79 5.33 -8.69 4.67
CA VAL A 79 6.58 -8.98 5.38
C VAL A 79 6.28 -9.16 6.85
N SER A 80 6.89 -10.14 7.49
CA SER A 80 6.73 -10.36 8.93
C SER A 80 8.01 -10.83 9.59
N ARG A 81 8.20 -10.44 10.86
CA ARG A 81 9.31 -10.86 11.70
C ARG A 81 8.80 -11.18 13.10
N ASP A 82 9.23 -12.32 13.61
CA ASP A 82 8.96 -12.78 14.98
C ASP A 82 10.26 -12.71 15.79
N ASP A 83 10.24 -11.98 16.91
CA ASP A 83 11.37 -11.82 17.82
C ASP A 83 11.05 -12.46 19.17
N ILE A 84 12.01 -13.19 19.73
CA ILE A 84 11.88 -13.79 21.06
C ILE A 84 12.98 -13.22 21.96
N ILE A 85 12.57 -12.48 22.99
CA ILE A 85 13.47 -11.95 24.01
C ILE A 85 13.38 -12.82 25.25
N ALA A 86 14.44 -13.57 25.52
CA ALA A 86 14.64 -14.27 26.77
C ALA A 86 15.53 -13.43 27.68
N SER A 87 14.98 -12.85 28.75
CA SER A 87 15.77 -12.20 29.79
C SER A 87 16.00 -13.16 30.96
N SER A 88 17.20 -13.19 31.52
CA SER A 88 17.54 -14.04 32.68
C SER A 88 16.70 -13.73 33.94
N ALA A 89 16.07 -12.56 33.97
CA ALA A 89 15.20 -12.11 35.06
C ALA A 89 13.72 -12.54 34.90
N GLN A 90 13.26 -12.89 33.69
CA GLN A 90 11.87 -13.30 33.46
C GLN A 90 11.77 -14.81 33.21
N ARG A 91 10.85 -15.46 33.94
CA ARG A 91 10.57 -16.91 33.79
C ARG A 91 9.96 -17.31 32.45
N ARG A 92 9.47 -16.36 31.64
CA ARG A 92 8.84 -16.63 30.35
C ARG A 92 9.44 -15.73 29.26
N PRO A 93 9.85 -16.30 28.11
CA PRO A 93 10.28 -15.51 26.94
C PRO A 93 9.15 -14.58 26.49
N GLN A 94 9.48 -13.35 26.12
CA GLN A 94 8.54 -12.45 25.47
C GLN A 94 8.63 -12.63 23.95
N SER A 95 7.49 -12.85 23.30
CA SER A 95 7.40 -12.89 21.84
C SER A 95 6.86 -11.56 21.34
N PHE A 96 7.59 -10.97 20.40
CA PHE A 96 7.20 -9.78 19.66
C PHE A 96 7.01 -10.17 18.21
N TYR A 97 6.03 -9.56 17.58
CA TYR A 97 5.78 -9.75 16.17
C TYR A 97 5.61 -8.38 15.50
N SER A 98 6.22 -8.28 14.32
CA SER A 98 6.12 -7.12 13.45
C SER A 98 5.68 -7.59 12.07
N ARG A 99 4.74 -6.88 11.44
CA ARG A 99 4.25 -7.18 10.09
C ARG A 99 3.84 -5.93 9.36
N LEU A 100 4.08 -5.91 8.06
CA LEU A 100 3.44 -5.01 7.12
C LEU A 100 2.80 -5.86 6.02
N GLU A 101 1.50 -5.66 5.79
CA GLU A 101 0.75 -6.24 4.68
C GLU A 101 0.12 -5.13 3.86
N MET A 102 0.21 -5.24 2.54
CA MET A 102 -0.40 -4.30 1.59
C MET A 102 -1.03 -5.07 0.44
N VAL A 103 -2.28 -4.75 0.11
CA VAL A 103 -3.06 -5.45 -0.92
C VAL A 103 -3.92 -4.48 -1.73
N ILE A 104 -4.06 -4.77 -3.03
CA ILE A 104 -5.09 -4.19 -3.88
C ILE A 104 -6.34 -5.06 -3.79
N ARG A 105 -7.48 -4.46 -3.42
CA ARG A 105 -8.76 -5.17 -3.27
C ARG A 105 -9.31 -5.65 -4.62
N PRO A 106 -10.20 -6.66 -4.61
CA PRO A 106 -10.92 -7.08 -5.81
C PRO A 106 -11.78 -5.98 -6.42
N PHE A 107 -11.94 -6.09 -7.73
CA PHE A 107 -12.88 -5.26 -8.47
C PHE A 107 -14.30 -5.51 -7.94
N THR A 108 -15.02 -4.43 -7.63
CA THR A 108 -16.41 -4.45 -7.17
C THR A 108 -17.26 -3.48 -7.97
N ASN A 109 -18.57 -3.53 -7.78
CA ASN A 109 -19.54 -2.70 -8.49
C ASN A 109 -19.47 -1.20 -8.13
N THR A 110 -18.59 -0.80 -7.20
CA THR A 110 -18.31 0.61 -6.91
C THR A 110 -17.29 1.22 -7.87
N HIS A 111 -16.69 0.41 -8.75
CA HIS A 111 -15.76 0.83 -9.80
C HIS A 111 -14.57 1.62 -9.25
N ILE A 112 -14.03 1.20 -8.11
CA ILE A 112 -12.84 1.77 -7.49
C ILE A 112 -11.64 0.84 -7.61
N VAL A 113 -10.44 1.43 -7.55
CA VAL A 113 -9.22 0.73 -7.12
C VAL A 113 -9.00 1.09 -5.67
N GLU A 114 -8.83 0.09 -4.81
CA GLU A 114 -8.57 0.27 -3.38
C GLU A 114 -7.29 -0.44 -2.98
N LEU A 115 -6.36 0.31 -2.41
CA LEU A 115 -5.17 -0.15 -1.71
C LEU A 115 -5.48 -0.20 -0.21
N ALA A 116 -5.31 -1.36 0.42
CA ALA A 116 -5.46 -1.54 1.85
C ALA A 116 -4.13 -1.98 2.46
N ALA A 117 -3.79 -1.45 3.63
CA ALA A 117 -2.57 -1.82 4.35
C ALA A 117 -2.78 -1.93 5.85
N LYS A 118 -2.04 -2.85 6.46
CA LYS A 118 -2.00 -3.08 7.91
C LYS A 118 -0.56 -3.24 8.35
N ALA A 119 -0.20 -2.48 9.39
CA ALA A 119 1.14 -2.47 9.96
C ALA A 119 1.09 -2.70 11.46
N THR A 120 2.00 -3.54 11.96
CA THR A 120 2.19 -3.82 13.38
C THR A 120 3.69 -3.90 13.66
N ILE A 121 4.14 -3.29 14.75
CA ILE A 121 5.52 -3.35 15.23
C ILE A 121 5.49 -3.75 16.69
N ARG A 122 6.23 -4.81 17.06
CA ARG A 122 6.33 -5.31 18.44
C ARG A 122 4.96 -5.49 19.13
N ASN A 123 4.02 -6.13 18.44
CA ASN A 123 2.63 -6.37 18.86
C ASN A 123 1.74 -5.10 18.99
N LYS A 124 2.21 -3.93 18.56
CA LYS A 124 1.43 -2.69 18.55
C LYS A 124 1.03 -2.33 17.13
N GLU A 125 -0.26 -2.06 16.91
CA GLU A 125 -0.74 -1.56 15.62
C GLU A 125 -0.08 -0.20 15.35
N LEU A 126 0.59 -0.08 14.20
CA LEU A 126 1.13 1.17 13.72
C LEU A 126 0.07 1.91 12.91
N PHE A 127 -0.54 1.21 11.94
CA PHE A 127 -1.66 1.73 11.16
C PHE A 127 -2.49 0.62 10.54
N ASN A 128 -3.75 0.96 10.23
CA ASN A 128 -4.66 0.19 9.42
C ASN A 128 -5.42 1.18 8.53
N ARG A 129 -5.04 1.29 7.26
CA ARG A 129 -5.44 2.37 6.35
C ARG A 129 -5.86 1.83 4.99
N SER A 130 -6.73 2.57 4.32
CA SER A 130 -7.14 2.32 2.94
C SER A 130 -7.03 3.59 2.11
N TYR A 131 -6.57 3.47 0.87
CA TYR A 131 -6.54 4.53 -0.13
C TYR A 131 -7.29 4.06 -1.37
N TYR A 132 -8.19 4.88 -1.89
CA TYR A 132 -9.01 4.50 -3.04
C TYR A 132 -9.24 5.66 -4.00
N GLN A 133 -9.46 5.31 -5.26
CA GLN A 133 -9.89 6.24 -6.30
C GLN A 133 -10.87 5.53 -7.22
N LYS A 134 -11.78 6.29 -7.84
CA LYS A 134 -12.64 5.76 -8.91
C LYS A 134 -11.78 5.41 -10.12
N LEU A 135 -12.13 4.31 -10.81
CA LEU A 135 -11.42 3.85 -12.01
C LEU A 135 -11.40 4.89 -13.13
N SER A 136 -12.46 5.69 -13.26
CA SER A 136 -12.54 6.77 -14.25
C SER A 136 -11.56 7.92 -13.99
N GLU A 137 -10.92 7.96 -12.82
CA GLU A 137 -10.09 9.07 -12.34
C GLU A 137 -8.71 8.59 -11.89
N ILE A 138 -8.39 7.33 -12.19
CA ILE A 138 -7.26 6.64 -11.61
C ILE A 138 -5.95 7.34 -11.93
N ASP A 139 -5.20 7.69 -10.90
CA ASP A 139 -3.85 8.22 -10.98
C ASP A 139 -2.88 7.24 -10.32
N LEU A 140 -2.34 6.31 -11.12
CA LEU A 140 -1.37 5.31 -10.68
C LEU A 140 -0.16 5.90 -9.92
N PRO A 141 0.45 7.03 -10.36
CA PRO A 141 1.48 7.71 -9.59
C PRO A 141 1.10 8.05 -8.15
N SER A 142 -0.15 8.47 -7.89
CA SER A 142 -0.61 8.74 -6.51
C SER A 142 -0.65 7.47 -5.66
N PHE A 143 -1.05 6.32 -6.23
CA PHE A 143 -0.99 5.05 -5.50
C PHE A 143 0.45 4.65 -5.19
N ILE A 144 1.36 4.82 -6.15
CA ILE A 144 2.80 4.55 -5.97
C ILE A 144 3.35 5.42 -4.84
N GLU A 145 3.07 6.72 -4.83
CA GLU A 145 3.47 7.65 -3.77
C GLU A 145 2.96 7.19 -2.39
N VAL A 146 1.70 6.74 -2.30
CA VAL A 146 1.11 6.22 -1.06
C VAL A 146 1.77 4.92 -0.61
N ILE A 147 2.05 4.00 -1.54
CA ILE A 147 2.74 2.74 -1.26
C ILE A 147 4.12 3.03 -0.67
N ASP A 148 4.89 3.87 -1.35
CA ASP A 148 6.24 4.27 -0.91
C ASP A 148 6.20 4.91 0.47
N GLN A 149 5.26 5.83 0.69
CA GLN A 149 5.11 6.52 1.97
C GLN A 149 4.83 5.55 3.11
N TRP A 150 3.91 4.59 2.94
CA TRP A 150 3.57 3.62 4.00
C TRP A 150 4.72 2.66 4.31
N VAL A 151 5.48 2.25 3.29
CA VAL A 151 6.67 1.41 3.49
C VAL A 151 7.76 2.18 4.23
N LEU A 152 8.00 3.45 3.87
CA LEU A 152 8.97 4.31 4.55
C LEU A 152 8.56 4.60 6.00
N GLU A 153 7.28 4.92 6.25
CA GLU A 153 6.75 5.12 7.61
C GLU A 153 6.97 3.88 8.48
N PHE A 154 6.69 2.68 7.94
CA PHE A 154 6.95 1.44 8.65
C PHE A 154 8.44 1.25 8.96
N ALA A 155 9.33 1.45 7.98
CA ALA A 155 10.77 1.28 8.15
C ALA A 155 11.36 2.26 9.18
N GLU A 156 10.93 3.52 9.16
CA GLU A 156 11.33 4.54 10.14
C GLU A 156 10.90 4.14 11.55
N ARG A 157 9.63 3.77 11.71
CA ARG A 157 9.06 3.39 13.02
C ARG A 157 9.69 2.12 13.57
N PHE A 158 9.96 1.14 12.72
CA PHE A 158 10.63 -0.10 13.12
C PHE A 158 12.06 0.18 13.59
N SER A 159 12.78 1.06 12.88
CA SER A 159 14.14 1.47 13.27
C SER A 159 14.17 2.23 14.58
N ALA A 160 13.17 3.06 14.85
CA ALA A 160 13.08 3.87 16.07
C ALA A 160 12.73 3.04 17.33
N GLU A 161 11.88 2.02 17.20
CA GLU A 161 11.43 1.19 18.34
C GLU A 161 12.43 0.08 18.72
N GLY A 162 13.48 -0.10 17.92
CA GLY A 162 14.56 -1.07 18.15
C GLY A 162 14.16 -2.49 17.72
N PRO A 163 15.05 -3.20 17.00
CA PRO A 163 14.80 -4.58 16.55
C PRO A 163 14.74 -5.60 17.69
#